data_AF-A0A7C5XZE0-F1
#
_entry.id   AF-A0A7C5XZE0-F1
#
_cell.length_a   1.000
_cell.length_b   1.000
_cell.length_c   1.000
_cell.angle_alpha   90.00
_cell.angle_beta   90.00
_cell.angle_gamma   90.00
#
_symmetry.space_group_name_H-M   'P 1'
#
loop_
_entity.id
_entity.type
_entity.pdbx_description
1 polymer ?
#
loop_
_entity_poly.entity_id
_entity_poly.type
_entity_poly.pdbx_seq_one_letter_code
_entity_poly.pdbx_strand_id
1 'polypeptide(L)'
;MPLRCHRVRELLMMLNKTLESLGREDLVREISDLISLYRDDLRLLEEAHTGSRYLLRIYDKDDAEKAIKIVDKIFSLVEKVERIVFSK
;
A
#
# COMPACT_ATOMS: atom_id res chain seq x y z
N MET A 1 -4.97 -16.67 7.32
CA MET A 1 -4.25 -15.65 8.10
C MET A 1 -5.16 -14.44 8.27
N PRO A 2 -5.33 -13.88 9.48
CA PRO A 2 -6.20 -12.73 9.68
C PRO A 2 -5.64 -11.47 8.99
N LEU A 3 -6.54 -10.58 8.54
CA LEU A 3 -6.22 -9.36 7.78
C LEU A 3 -5.14 -8.49 8.44
N ARG A 4 -5.10 -8.47 9.78
CA ARG A 4 -4.18 -7.64 10.58
C ARG A 4 -2.73 -8.11 10.58
N CYS A 5 -2.45 -9.31 10.06
CA CYS A 5 -1.09 -9.85 10.00
C CYS A 5 -0.45 -9.71 8.61
N HIS A 6 -1.20 -9.23 7.62
CA HIS A 6 -0.70 -9.07 6.26
C HIS A 6 0.16 -7.82 6.13
N ARG A 7 1.15 -7.91 5.24
CA ARG A 7 1.93 -6.77 4.77
C ARG A 7 1.07 -5.87 3.87
N VAL A 8 1.45 -4.60 3.77
CA VAL A 8 0.70 -3.62 2.96
C VAL A 8 0.58 -4.08 1.51
N ARG A 9 1.65 -4.60 0.91
CA ARG A 9 1.61 -5.14 -0.46
C ARG A 9 0.66 -6.32 -0.61
N GLU A 10 0.56 -7.19 0.40
CA GLU A 10 -0.36 -8.33 0.39
C GLU A 10 -1.81 -7.84 0.43
N LEU A 11 -2.11 -6.84 1.26
CA LEU A 11 -3.43 -6.20 1.31
C LEU A 11 -3.79 -5.52 -0.02
N LEU A 12 -2.86 -4.80 -0.63
CA LEU A 12 -3.08 -4.18 -1.95
C LEU A 12 -3.33 -5.23 -3.02
N MET A 13 -2.61 -6.36 -3.02
CA MET A 13 -2.85 -7.46 -3.97
C MET A 13 -4.20 -8.14 -3.74
N MET A 14 -4.64 -8.28 -2.49
CA MET A 14 -5.98 -8.79 -2.17
C MET A 14 -7.05 -7.84 -2.69
N LEU A 15 -6.91 -6.54 -2.45
CA LEU A 15 -7.81 -5.52 -2.97
C LEU A 15 -7.88 -5.55 -4.50
N ASN A 16 -6.72 -5.70 -5.15
CA ASN A 16 -6.60 -5.79 -6.61
C ASN A 16 -7.44 -6.96 -7.17
N LYS A 17 -7.29 -8.16 -6.59
CA LYS A 17 -8.08 -9.34 -6.97
C LYS A 17 -9.58 -9.15 -6.74
N THR A 18 -9.97 -8.48 -5.66
CA THR A 18 -11.38 -8.18 -5.40
C THR A 18 -11.94 -7.22 -6.46
N LEU A 19 -11.21 -6.17 -6.82
CA LEU A 19 -11.63 -5.22 -7.84
C LEU A 19 -11.70 -5.83 -9.24
N GLU A 20 -10.77 -6.74 -9.56
CA GLU A 20 -10.82 -7.55 -10.78
C GLU A 20 -12.13 -8.36 -10.85
N SER A 21 -12.52 -9.02 -9.75
CA SER A 21 -13.79 -9.76 -9.69
C SER A 21 -15.04 -8.88 -9.82
N LEU A 22 -14.92 -7.57 -9.59
CA LEU A 22 -15.98 -6.57 -9.76
C LEU A 22 -15.95 -5.90 -11.15
N GLY A 23 -15.06 -6.32 -12.05
CA GLY A 23 -14.92 -5.74 -13.40
C GLY A 23 -14.30 -4.33 -13.40
N ARG A 24 -13.57 -3.95 -12.35
CA ARG A 24 -13.00 -2.60 -12.18
C ARG A 24 -11.55 -2.55 -12.67
N GLU A 25 -11.36 -2.81 -13.96
CA GLU A 25 -10.03 -2.84 -14.58
C GLU A 25 -9.26 -1.52 -14.44
N ASP A 26 -9.98 -0.39 -14.39
CA ASP A 26 -9.42 0.94 -14.19
C ASP A 26 -8.64 1.03 -12.87
N LEU A 27 -9.26 0.57 -11.78
CA LEU A 27 -8.66 0.57 -10.45
C LEU A 27 -7.59 -0.50 -10.31
N VAL A 28 -7.77 -1.65 -10.97
CA VAL A 28 -6.79 -2.74 -10.96
C VAL A 28 -5.45 -2.29 -11.53
N ARG A 29 -5.48 -1.57 -12.67
CA ARG A 29 -4.26 -1.02 -13.28
C ARG A 29 -3.60 -0.01 -12.36
N GLU A 30 -4.35 0.93 -11.78
CA GLU A 30 -3.78 1.93 -10.86
C GLU A 30 -3.10 1.31 -9.63
N ILE A 31 -3.71 0.29 -9.02
CA ILE A 31 -3.09 -0.43 -7.89
C ILE A 31 -1.81 -1.13 -8.35
N SER A 32 -1.85 -1.78 -9.52
CA SER A 32 -0.70 -2.51 -10.07
C SER A 32 0.46 -1.57 -10.38
N ASP A 33 0.16 -0.41 -10.98
CA ASP A 33 1.15 0.63 -11.29
C ASP A 33 1.76 1.23 -10.02
N LEU A 34 0.94 1.47 -8.98
CA LEU A 34 1.44 1.95 -7.69
C LEU A 34 2.39 0.93 -7.03
N ILE A 35 2.02 -0.36 -7.03
CA ILE A 35 2.89 -1.41 -6.47
C ILE A 35 4.21 -1.51 -7.24
N SER A 36 4.14 -1.44 -8.57
CA SER A 36 5.30 -1.55 -9.45
C SER A 36 6.25 -0.36 -9.29
N LEU A 37 5.71 0.86 -9.36
CA LEU A 37 6.48 2.10 -9.36
C LEU A 37 7.11 2.40 -7.99
N TYR A 38 6.45 2.02 -6.90
CA TYR A 38 6.89 2.32 -5.53
C TYR A 38 7.32 1.08 -4.75
N ARG A 39 7.81 0.04 -5.45
CA ARG A 39 8.16 -1.25 -4.84
C ARG A 39 9.14 -1.13 -3.67
N ASP A 40 10.15 -0.29 -3.82
CA ASP A 40 11.19 -0.09 -2.80
C ASP A 40 10.70 0.75 -1.63
N ASP A 41 9.90 1.80 -1.89
CA ASP A 41 9.28 2.61 -0.84
C ASP A 41 8.27 1.79 -0.01
N LEU A 42 7.49 0.92 -0.66
CA LEU A 42 6.59 -0.02 0.01
C LEU A 42 7.36 -1.03 0.86
N ARG A 43 8.50 -1.49 0.37
CA ARG A 43 9.39 -2.38 1.13
C ARG A 43 9.94 -1.67 2.35
N LEU A 44 10.41 -0.44 2.20
CA LEU A 44 10.91 0.40 3.29
C LEU A 44 9.84 0.59 4.36
N LEU A 45 8.61 0.92 3.97
CA LEU A 45 7.47 1.08 4.88
C LEU A 45 7.21 -0.19 5.71
N GLU A 46 7.21 -1.35 5.05
CA GLU A 46 6.99 -2.65 5.72
C GLU A 46 8.14 -3.02 6.66
N GLU A 47 9.39 -2.78 6.24
CA GLU A 47 10.58 -3.06 7.05
C GLU A 47 10.71 -2.12 8.25
N ALA A 48 10.33 -0.84 8.09
CA ALA A 48 10.35 0.16 9.13
C ALA A 48 9.48 -0.24 10.32
N HIS A 49 8.33 -0.90 10.09
CA HIS A 49 7.44 -1.35 11.16
C HIS A 49 8.13 -2.25 12.21
N THR A 50 8.93 -3.21 11.75
CA THR A 50 9.68 -4.12 12.62
C THR A 50 11.03 -3.53 13.00
N GLY A 51 11.72 -2.93 12.03
CA GLY A 51 13.09 -2.45 12.18
C GLY A 51 13.22 -1.29 13.15
N SER A 52 12.25 -0.36 13.19
CA SER A 52 12.30 0.78 14.12
C SER A 52 12.07 0.38 15.58
N ARG A 53 11.51 -0.82 15.82
CA ARG A 53 11.13 -1.30 17.16
C ARG A 53 12.11 -2.31 17.73
N TYR A 54 12.68 -3.16 16.88
CA TYR A 54 13.38 -4.36 17.34
C TYR A 54 14.78 -4.53 16.76
N LEU A 55 15.21 -3.68 15.82
CA LEU A 55 16.52 -3.79 15.18
C LEU A 55 17.37 -2.55 15.46
N LEU A 56 18.69 -2.70 15.40
CA LEU A 56 19.68 -1.61 15.44
C LEU A 56 19.74 -0.83 14.11
N ARG A 57 18.62 -0.71 13.40
CA ARG A 57 18.55 0.00 12.12
C ARG A 57 18.12 1.44 12.38
N ILE A 58 18.94 2.37 11.93
CA ILE A 58 18.64 3.80 11.97
C ILE A 58 17.98 4.16 10.64
N TYR A 59 16.82 4.81 10.71
CA TYR A 59 16.14 5.40 9.56
C TYR A 59 16.37 6.91 9.63
N ASP A 60 16.78 7.49 8.51
CA ASP A 60 17.01 8.92 8.43
C ASP A 60 15.74 9.69 8.03
N LYS A 61 15.91 11.00 7.84
CA LYS A 61 14.81 11.87 7.42
C LYS A 61 14.27 11.49 6.04
N ASP A 62 15.15 11.14 5.10
CA ASP A 62 14.76 10.83 3.72
C ASP A 62 13.96 9.52 3.68
N ASP A 63 14.33 8.53 4.51
CA ASP A 63 13.57 7.30 4.69
C ASP A 63 12.15 7.58 5.20
N ALA A 64 12.03 8.44 6.22
CA ALA A 64 10.75 8.84 6.78
C ALA A 64 9.88 9.58 5.75
N GLU A 65 10.47 10.51 4.99
CA GLU A 65 9.76 11.25 3.94
C GLU A 65 9.26 10.34 2.81
N LYS A 66 10.08 9.36 2.39
CA LYS A 66 9.65 8.34 1.41
C LYS A 66 8.48 7.50 1.94
N ALA A 67 8.56 7.07 3.20
CA ALA A 67 7.50 6.30 3.85
C ALA A 67 6.18 7.08 3.94
N ILE A 68 6.23 8.35 4.34
CA ILE A 68 5.04 9.22 4.41
C ILE A 68 4.44 9.41 3.00
N LYS A 69 5.29 9.71 2.01
CA LYS A 69 4.84 9.93 0.63
C LYS A 69 4.12 8.72 0.04
N ILE A 70 4.56 7.49 0.32
CA ILE A 70 3.86 6.31 -0.16
C ILE A 70 2.56 6.05 0.61
N VAL A 71 2.52 6.36 1.91
CA VAL A 71 1.29 6.28 2.71
C VAL A 71 0.21 7.21 2.16
N ASP A 72 0.54 8.47 1.84
CA ASP A 72 -0.41 9.43 1.27
C ASP A 72 -1.01 8.94 -0.07
N LYS A 73 -0.18 8.31 -0.90
CA LYS A 73 -0.62 7.70 -2.17
C LYS A 73 -1.56 6.53 -1.94
N ILE A 74 -1.27 5.68 -0.96
CA ILE A 74 -2.14 4.54 -0.60
C ILE A 74 -3.49 5.07 -0.08
N PHE A 75 -3.51 6.05 0.82
CA PHE A 75 -4.75 6.63 1.32
C PHE A 75 -5.59 7.22 0.19
N SER A 76 -4.97 8.03 -0.68
CA SER A 76 -5.65 8.62 -1.84
C SER A 76 -6.26 7.55 -2.76
N LEU A 77 -5.55 6.45 -2.99
CA LEU A 77 -6.02 5.31 -3.78
C LEU A 77 -7.21 4.63 -3.10
N VAL A 78 -7.13 4.35 -1.79
CA VAL A 78 -8.20 3.70 -1.04
C VAL A 78 -9.45 4.57 -0.99
N GLU A 79 -9.32 5.87 -0.73
CA GLU A 79 -10.45 6.81 -0.78
C GLU A 79 -11.09 6.89 -2.17
N LYS A 80 -10.27 6.81 -3.22
CA LYS A 80 -10.80 6.72 -4.59
C LYS A 80 -11.58 5.43 -4.78
N VAL A 81 -11.01 4.28 -4.40
CA VAL A 81 -11.70 2.98 -4.49
C VAL A 81 -13.02 3.03 -3.71
N GLU A 82 -13.00 3.53 -2.48
CA GLU A 82 -14.19 3.65 -1.63
C GLU A 82 -15.28 4.48 -2.33
N ARG A 83 -14.92 5.65 -2.85
CA ARG A 83 -15.85 6.50 -3.59
C ARG A 83 -16.45 5.78 -4.79
N ILE A 84 -15.67 5.12 -5.64
CA ILE A 84 -16.24 4.55 -6.86
C ILE A 84 -16.92 3.19 -6.63
N VAL A 85 -16.62 2.47 -5.54
CA VAL A 85 -17.26 1.19 -5.22
C VAL A 85 -18.52 1.38 -4.38
N PHE A 86 -18.54 2.34 -3.45
CA PHE A 86 -19.61 2.50 -2.47
C PHE A 86 -20.48 3.76 -2.64
N SER A 87 -20.10 4.73 -3.49
CA SER A 87 -21.01 5.84 -3.79
C SER A 87 -22.18 5.32 -4.62
N LYS A 88 -23.39 5.48 -4.08
CA LYS A 88 -24.68 5.26 -4.76
C LYS A 88 -24.93 6.35 -5.80
#